data_AF-A0A925V1Q1-F1
#
_entry.id   AF-A0A925V1Q1-F1
#
_cell.length_a   1.000
_cell.length_b   1.000
_cell.length_c   1.000
_cell.angle_alpha   90.00
_cell.angle_beta   90.00
_cell.angle_gamma   90.00
#
_symmetry.space_group_name_H-M   'P 1'
#
loop_
_entity.id
_entity.type
_entity.pdbx_description
1 polymer ?
#
loop_
_entity_poly.entity_id
_entity_poly.type
_entity_poly.pdbx_seq_one_letter_code
_entity_poly.pdbx_strand_id
1 'polypeptide(L)'
;LAITLDVAAAAPGLSPFAAMFSESTGRILFAARPRDRTALEAALGDHELLRIGEASVDGPAGLRVHSGADTVAELSLARLRESYGRADNVA
;
A
#
# COMPACT_ATOMS: atom_id res chain seq x y z
N LEU A 1 -4.28 6.58 11.32
CA LEU A 1 -4.21 5.49 10.34
C LEU A 1 -2.75 5.19 10.09
N ALA A 2 -2.28 4.07 10.62
CA ALA A 2 -1.00 3.47 10.30
C ALA A 2 -1.23 2.46 9.16
N ILE A 3 -0.36 2.46 8.15
CA ILE A 3 -0.42 1.53 7.03
C ILE A 3 0.93 0.83 6.92
N THR A 4 0.91 -0.50 6.88
CA THR A 4 2.10 -1.33 6.62
C THR A 4 1.87 -2.09 5.32
N LEU A 5 2.78 -1.98 4.36
CA LEU A 5 2.72 -2.64 3.05
C LEU A 5 3.95 -3.52 2.83
N ASP A 6 3.76 -4.64 2.12
CA ASP A 6 4.83 -5.42 1.50
C ASP A 6 4.67 -5.37 -0.02
N VAL A 7 5.59 -4.67 -0.70
CA VAL A 7 5.54 -4.49 -2.16
C VAL A 7 6.13 -5.66 -2.93
N ALA A 8 6.87 -6.56 -2.27
CA ALA A 8 7.36 -7.78 -2.93
C ALA A 8 6.20 -8.73 -3.26
N ALA A 9 5.15 -8.75 -2.44
CA ALA A 9 3.92 -9.49 -2.71
C ALA A 9 3.19 -8.92 -3.94
N ALA A 10 3.17 -7.60 -4.09
CA ALA A 10 2.43 -6.89 -5.13
C ALA A 10 3.04 -6.99 -6.53
N ALA A 11 4.37 -7.05 -6.62
CA ALA A 11 5.07 -7.14 -7.90
C ALA A 11 6.35 -7.97 -7.76
N PRO A 12 6.22 -9.31 -7.71
CA PRO A 12 7.37 -10.20 -7.58
C PRO A 12 8.40 -9.97 -8.68
N GLY A 13 9.68 -9.84 -8.30
CA GLY A 13 10.78 -9.65 -9.24
C GLY A 13 11.00 -8.21 -9.71
N LEU A 14 10.14 -7.25 -9.34
CA LEU A 14 10.41 -5.82 -9.55
C LEU A 14 11.24 -5.25 -8.41
N SER A 15 12.00 -4.19 -8.70
CA SER A 15 12.62 -3.39 -7.65
C SER A 15 11.55 -2.73 -6.77
N PRO A 16 11.82 -2.47 -5.48
CA PRO A 16 10.83 -1.83 -4.61
C PRO A 16 10.31 -0.50 -5.16
N PHE A 17 11.17 0.27 -5.81
CA PHE A 17 10.80 1.53 -6.45
C PHE A 17 9.83 1.32 -7.62
N ALA A 18 10.12 0.35 -8.50
CA ALA A 18 9.22 0.03 -9.61
C ALA A 18 7.88 -0.54 -9.12
N ALA A 19 7.89 -1.35 -8.06
CA ALA A 19 6.66 -1.88 -7.45
C ALA A 19 5.79 -0.76 -6.85
N MET A 20 6.39 0.26 -6.22
CA MET A 20 5.67 1.38 -5.61
C MET A 20 5.15 2.41 -6.61
N PHE A 21 5.96 2.77 -7.61
CA PHE A 21 5.69 3.92 -8.48
C PHE A 21 5.30 3.52 -9.91
N SER A 22 5.07 2.24 -10.18
CA SER A 22 4.49 1.79 -11.44
C SER A 22 3.09 2.40 -11.64
N GLU A 23 2.83 2.91 -12.84
CA GLU A 23 1.55 3.46 -13.28
C GLU A 23 0.72 2.44 -14.10
N SER A 24 0.96 1.13 -13.93
CA SER A 24 0.16 0.12 -14.63
C SER A 24 -1.35 0.28 -14.39
N THR A 25 -2.14 0.10 -15.43
CA THR A 25 -3.59 0.32 -15.42
C THR A 25 -4.34 -0.90 -14.86
N GLY A 26 -5.64 -0.74 -14.56
CA GLY A 26 -6.51 -1.85 -14.16
C GLY A 26 -6.37 -2.32 -12.71
N ARG A 27 -5.69 -1.56 -11.84
CA ARG A 27 -5.52 -1.89 -10.41
C ARG A 27 -6.51 -1.12 -9.54
N ILE A 28 -7.07 -1.80 -8.54
CA ILE A 28 -7.94 -1.21 -7.52
C ILE A 28 -7.37 -1.55 -6.14
N LEU A 29 -7.28 -0.55 -5.27
CA LEU A 29 -6.90 -0.71 -3.87
C LEU A 29 -8.12 -0.48 -2.98
N PHE A 30 -8.39 -1.40 -2.07
CA PHE A 30 -9.44 -1.23 -1.07
C PHE A 30 -9.01 -1.85 0.26
N ALA A 31 -9.63 -1.38 1.34
CA ALA A 31 -9.45 -1.94 2.68
C ALA A 31 -10.68 -2.76 3.06
N ALA A 32 -10.45 -3.85 3.78
CA ALA A 32 -11.50 -4.72 4.29
C ALA A 32 -11.16 -5.18 5.70
N ARG A 33 -12.20 -5.51 6.49
CA ARG A 33 -11.98 -6.14 7.79
C ARG A 33 -11.50 -7.57 7.59
N PRO A 34 -10.56 -8.09 8.40
CA PRO A 34 -10.06 -9.46 8.26
C PRO A 34 -11.16 -10.52 8.24
N ARG A 35 -12.24 -10.31 9.01
CA ARG A 35 -13.40 -11.21 9.07
C ARG A 35 -14.19 -11.33 7.77
N ASP A 36 -14.09 -10.34 6.88
CA ASP A 36 -14.83 -10.31 5.62
C ASP A 36 -14.03 -10.96 4.47
N ARG A 37 -12.83 -11.48 4.73
CA ARG A 37 -11.90 -12.01 3.72
C ARG A 37 -12.54 -13.08 2.83
N THR A 38 -13.14 -14.11 3.43
CA THR A 38 -13.75 -15.22 2.68
C THR A 38 -14.93 -14.75 1.83
N ALA A 39 -15.72 -13.80 2.34
CA ALA A 39 -16.82 -13.21 1.58
C ALA A 39 -16.32 -12.38 0.39
N LEU A 40 -15.19 -11.68 0.55
CA LEU A 40 -14.55 -10.91 -0.52
C LEU A 40 -13.93 -11.81 -1.60
N GLU A 41 -13.20 -12.85 -1.19
CA GLU A 41 -12.66 -13.85 -2.12
C GLU A 41 -13.80 -14.48 -2.94
N ALA A 42 -14.92 -14.83 -2.30
CA ALA A 42 -16.10 -15.36 -2.99
C ALA A 42 -16.78 -14.32 -3.92
N ALA A 43 -16.87 -13.05 -3.51
CA ALA A 43 -17.51 -12.00 -4.30
C ALA A 43 -16.69 -11.57 -5.53
N LEU A 44 -15.36 -11.65 -5.44
CA LEU A 44 -14.45 -11.33 -6.53
C LEU A 44 -14.25 -12.51 -7.49
N GLY A 45 -14.56 -13.74 -7.06
CA GLY A 45 -14.52 -14.92 -7.93
C GLY A 45 -13.15 -15.13 -8.54
N ASP A 46 -13.07 -15.14 -9.87
CA ASP A 46 -11.83 -15.38 -10.62
C ASP A 46 -10.96 -14.11 -10.77
N HIS A 47 -11.41 -12.96 -10.27
CA HIS A 47 -10.60 -11.74 -10.26
C HIS A 47 -9.47 -11.86 -9.24
N GLU A 48 -8.26 -11.46 -9.65
CA GLU A 48 -7.09 -11.50 -8.78
C GLU A 48 -7.27 -10.61 -7.55
N LEU A 49 -7.14 -11.22 -6.37
CA LEU A 49 -7.17 -10.54 -5.09
C LEU A 49 -5.85 -10.79 -4.36
N LEU A 50 -5.12 -9.71 -4.13
CA LEU A 50 -3.86 -9.77 -3.40
C LEU A 50 -3.92 -8.91 -2.14
N ARG A 51 -3.62 -9.53 -1.00
CA ARG A 51 -3.34 -8.79 0.24
C ARG A 51 -1.92 -8.27 0.20
N ILE A 52 -1.77 -6.95 0.13
CA ILE A 52 -0.46 -6.27 0.11
C ILE A 52 -0.05 -5.69 1.47
N GLY A 53 -0.89 -5.80 2.50
CA GLY A 53 -0.59 -5.20 3.79
C GLY A 53 -1.76 -5.10 4.75
N GLU A 54 -1.68 -4.13 5.64
CA GLU A 54 -2.66 -3.85 6.68
C GLU A 54 -2.78 -2.36 6.98
N ALA A 55 -3.96 -1.97 7.46
CA ALA A 55 -4.23 -0.64 7.96
C ALA A 55 -4.76 -0.75 9.39
N SER A 56 -4.23 0.06 10.29
CA SER A 56 -4.61 0.09 11.70
C SER A 56 -4.93 1.51 12.16
N VAL A 57 -5.89 1.63 13.08
CA VAL A 57 -6.13 2.88 13.83
C VAL A 57 -5.27 2.96 15.08
N ASP A 58 -4.63 1.84 15.46
CA ASP A 58 -3.71 1.76 16.59
C ASP A 58 -2.30 2.17 16.15
N GLY A 59 -1.67 3.04 16.92
CA GLY A 59 -0.30 3.51 16.66
C GLY A 59 -0.21 4.82 15.86
N PRO A 60 1.03 5.30 15.62
CA PRO A 60 1.26 6.58 14.97
C PRO A 60 0.84 6.56 13.50
N ALA A 61 0.19 7.63 13.05
CA ALA A 61 -0.24 7.75 11.67
C ALA A 61 0.96 7.88 10.72
N GLY A 62 1.04 6.98 9.74
CA GLY A 62 2.17 6.90 8.83
C GLY A 62 2.08 5.71 7.88
N LEU A 63 3.09 5.60 7.04
CA LEU A 63 3.29 4.53 6.08
C LEU A 63 4.62 3.84 6.38
N ARG A 64 4.56 2.52 6.54
CA ARG A 64 5.71 1.64 6.54
C ARG A 64 5.66 0.75 5.30
N VAL A 65 6.76 0.69 4.56
CA VAL A 65 6.87 -0.10 3.34
C VAL A 65 8.02 -1.08 3.48
N HIS A 66 7.73 -2.34 3.22
CA HIS A 66 8.68 -3.43 3.17
C HIS A 66 8.77 -4.01 1.75
N SER A 67 9.88 -4.66 1.46
CA SER A 67 10.03 -5.58 0.33
C SER A 67 10.60 -6.88 0.89
N GLY A 68 9.74 -7.86 1.17
CA GLY A 68 10.12 -9.04 1.93
C GLY A 68 10.64 -8.67 3.32
N ALA A 69 11.90 -8.97 3.62
CA ALA A 69 12.53 -8.68 4.91
C ALA A 69 13.06 -7.23 5.03
N ASP A 70 13.20 -6.52 3.92
CA ASP A 70 13.84 -5.21 3.90
C ASP A 70 12.84 -4.08 4.13
N THR A 71 13.18 -3.15 5.04
CA THR A 71 12.43 -1.90 5.19
C THR A 71 12.85 -0.90 4.14
N VAL A 72 11.92 -0.53 3.27
CA VAL A 72 12.13 0.40 2.15
C VAL A 72 11.87 1.84 2.58
N ALA A 73 10.82 2.07 3.37
CA ALA A 73 10.45 3.39 3.85
C ALA A 73 9.67 3.32 5.17
N GLU A 74 9.90 4.31 6.03
CA GLU A 74 9.07 4.60 7.20
C GLU A 74 8.83 6.11 7.26
N LEU A 75 7.59 6.53 7.01
CA LEU A 75 7.23 7.93 6.82
C LEU A 75 6.02 8.28 7.68
N SER A 76 6.09 9.40 8.39
CA SER A 76 4.93 9.95 9.08
C SER A 76 3.91 10.49 8.07
N LEU A 77 2.64 10.51 8.45
CA LEU A 77 1.58 11.12 7.64
C LEU A 77 1.87 12.62 7.36
N ALA A 78 2.48 13.32 8.33
CA ALA A 78 2.88 14.71 8.15
C ALA A 78 3.91 14.87 7.03
N ARG A 79 4.92 14.00 6.98
CA ARG A 79 5.97 14.04 5.96
C ARG A 79 5.44 13.72 4.55
N LEU A 80 4.52 12.75 4.45
CA LEU A 80 3.84 12.43 3.20
C LEU A 80 3.03 13.63 2.68
N ARG A 81 2.25 14.28 3.55
CA ARG A 81 1.43 15.45 3.20
C ARG A 81 2.27 16.66 2.78
N GLU A 82 3.37 16.92 3.47
CA GLU A 82 4.29 18.00 3.13
C GLU A 82 4.84 17.84 1.71
N SER A 83 5.20 16.61 1.33
CA SER A 83 5.74 16.30 0.00
C SER A 83 4.68 16.48 -1.09
N TYR A 84 3.42 16.15 -0.80
CA TYR A 84 2.29 16.38 -1.71
C TYR A 84 2.00 17.88 -1.89
N GLY A 85 1.87 18.64 -0.80
CA GLY A 85 1.55 20.07 -0.85
C GLY A 85 2.66 20.96 -1.44
N ARG A 86 3.89 20.45 -1.56
CA ARG A 86 4.97 21.12 -2.30
C ARG A 86 4.85 20.97 -3.82
N ALA A 87 4.14 19.96 -4.33
CA ALA A 87 3.96 19.76 -5.76
C ALA A 87 3.08 20.84 -6.39
N ASP A 88 2.20 21.48 -5.60
CA ASP A 88 1.31 22.55 -6.05
C ASP A 88 1.98 23.95 -6.11
N ASN A 89 3.25 24.07 -5.70
CA ASN A 89 4.00 25.33 -5.62
C ASN A 89 5.20 25.39 -6.59
N VAL A 90 5.13 24.67 -7.70
CA VAL A 90 6.04 24.88 -8.84
C VAL A 90 5.26 25.66 -9.90
N ALA A 91 5.29 26.99 -9.75
CA ALA A 91 5.01 27.95 -10.81
C ALA A 91 6.33 28.57 -11.29
#